data_AF-A0A355E7P7-F1
#
_entry.id   AF-A0A355E7P7-F1
#
_cell.length_a   1.000
_cell.length_b   1.000
_cell.length_c   1.000
_cell.angle_alpha   90.00
_cell.angle_beta   90.00
_cell.angle_gamma   90.00
#
_symmetry.space_group_name_H-M   'P 1'
#
loop_
_entity.id
_entity.type
_entity.pdbx_description
1 polymer ?
#
loop_
_entity_poly.entity_id
_entity_poly.type
_entity_poly.pdbx_seq_one_letter_code
_entity_poly.pdbx_strand_id
1 'polypeptide(L)' 'MDQHVLRLRKKLGKEADRLVTVKAVGYRFATD' A
#
# COMPACT_ATOMS: atom_id res chain seq x y z
N MET A 1 9.96 -7.34 -2.95
CA MET A 1 9.06 -6.28 -3.45
C MET A 1 8.27 -5.68 -2.29
N ASP A 2 7.66 -6.52 -1.44
CA ASP A 2 6.82 -6.16 -0.29
C ASP A 2 7.49 -5.29 0.78
N GLN A 3 8.80 -5.43 0.99
CA GLN A 3 9.55 -4.59 1.96
C GLN A 3 9.53 -3.10 1.61
N HIS A 4 9.48 -2.76 0.32
CA HIS A 4 9.37 -1.36 -0.10
C HIS A 4 7.96 -0.82 0.15
N VAL A 5 6.95 -1.66 -0.04
CA VAL A 5 5.56 -1.34 0.26
C VAL A 5 5.34 -1.15 1.76
N LEU A 6 5.94 -1.99 2.62
CA LEU A 6 5.89 -1.82 4.07
C LEU A 6 6.56 -0.50 4.52
N ARG A 7 7.70 -0.14 3.92
CA ARG A 7 8.35 1.15 4.19
C ARG A 7 7.49 2.33 3.71
N LEU A 8 6.84 2.19 2.57
CA LEU A 8 5.93 3.20 2.04
C LEU A 8 4.71 3.39 2.96
N ARG A 9 4.09 2.30 3.41
CA ARG A 9 2.97 2.34 4.39
C ARG A 9 3.37 3.05 5.67
N LYS A 10 4.57 2.77 6.21
CA LYS A 10 5.08 3.47 7.40
C LYS A 10 5.27 4.97 7.19
N LYS A 11 5.68 5.40 5.99
CA LYS A 11 5.84 6.82 5.65
C LYS A 11 4.51 7.53 5.42
N LEU A 12 3.53 6.85 4.83
CA LEU A 12 2.19 7.39 4.56
C LEU A 12 1.35 7.55 5.83
N GLY A 13 1.63 6.76 6.87
CA GLY A 13 0.92 6.87 8.15
C GLY A 13 -0.58 6.68 7.97
N LYS A 14 -1.37 7.73 8.22
CA LYS A 14 -2.84 7.72 8.07
C LYS A 14 -3.32 7.51 6.63
N GLU A 15 -2.49 7.85 5.64
CA GLU A 15 -2.82 7.64 4.22
C GLU A 15 -2.47 6.22 3.72
N ALA A 16 -1.86 5.38 4.56
CA ALA A 16 -1.44 4.04 4.19
C ALA A 16 -2.63 3.12 3.83
N ASP A 17 -3.82 3.43 4.34
CA ASP A 17 -5.06 2.70 4.05
C ASP A 17 -5.51 2.88 2.60
N ARG A 18 -5.03 3.94 1.91
CA ARG A 18 -5.22 4.12 0.47
C ARG A 18 -4.47 3.07 -0.33
N LEU A 19 -3.42 2.45 0.23
CA LEU A 19 -2.68 1.40 -0.46
C LEU A 19 -3.37 0.04 -0.22
N VAL A 20 -4.06 -0.48 -1.21
CA VAL A 20 -4.81 -1.75 -1.13
C VAL A 20 -3.98 -2.88 -1.71
N THR A 21 -3.82 -3.95 -0.93
CA THR A 21 -3.19 -5.19 -1.41
C THR A 21 -4.22 -6.04 -2.13
N VAL A 22 -3.98 -6.35 -3.40
CA VAL A 22 -4.78 -7.26 -4.21
C VAL A 22 -4.09 -8.62 -4.18
N LYS A 23 -4.71 -9.58 -3.50
CA LYS A 23 -4.16 -10.93 -3.28
C LYS A 23 -3.80 -11.57 -4.64
N ALA A 24 -2.57 -12.08 -4.74
CA ALA A 24 -2.01 -12.72 -5.94
C ALA A 24 -1.87 -11.84 -7.20
N VAL A 25 -2.12 -10.54 -7.11
CA VAL A 25 -2.01 -9.60 -8.24
C VAL A 25 -1.01 -8.48 -7.96
N GLY A 26 -1.03 -7.88 -6.77
CA GLY A 26 -0.12 -6.80 -6.42
C GLY A 26 -0.73 -5.75 -5.49
N TYR A 27 -0.44 -4.47 -5.73
CA TYR A 27 -0.89 -3.35 -4.92
C TYR A 27 -1.52 -2.27 -5.80
N ARG A 28 -2.57 -1.60 -5.29
CA ARG A 28 -3.19 -0.46 -5.95
C ARG A 28 -3.43 0.68 -4.96
N PHE A 29 -3.52 1.91 -5.47
CA PHE A 29 -4.05 3.01 -4.68
C PHE A 29 -5.57 3.09 -4.86
N ALA A 30 -6.30 3.07 -3.75
CA ALA A 30 -7.70 3.46 -3.70
C ALA A 30 -7.76 4.96 -3.99
N THR A 31 -8.22 5.28 -5.18
CA THR A 31 -8.69 6.61 -5.58
C THR A 31 -10.18 6.59 -5.31
N ASP A 32 -10.55 7.08 -4.13
CA ASP A 32 -11.86 7.69 -3.91
C ASP A 32 -11.72 9.17 -4.26
#